data_AF-A0AA37NRF0-F1
#
_entry.id   AF-A0AA37NRF0-F1
#
_cell.length_a   1.000
_cell.length_b   1.000
_cell.length_c   1.000
_cell.angle_alpha   90.00
_cell.angle_beta   90.00
_cell.angle_gamma   90.00
#
_symmetry.space_group_name_H-M   'P 1'
#
loop_
_entity.id
_entity.type
_entity.pdbx_description
1 polymer ?
#
loop_
_entity_poly.entity_id
_entity_poly.type
_entity_poly.pdbx_seq_one_letter_code
_entity_poly.pdbx_strand_id
1 'polypeptide(L)'
;MNMKPYLIPFFATVALTATAQQKNEITSVLEILDVTNGNRTVVKEFPYRIEAPNWTPDGQWLLYNSEGKLYRLSPTSPAEPELINTGFAQNCNNDHVLSTDGQQIAISHGTKEDYKSRIYTLPITGGTPRLITPMAPSYLHGWSPDGKELAYCAERNGNYDVYTIPAEGGEETRLTTAEGLDDGPEYSPCGQYIWFNSVRTGLMQVWRMKADGSEQTQMTFDETRNSWFPHISPDGKSVVFITYYKGDLEPGEHLANKNVELRLMPANGGEPKTLLKLFGGQGTINVNSWAPDSKRIAFVSYRIN
;
A
#
# COMPACT_ATOMS: atom_id res chain seq x y z
N MET A 1 12.79 -33.63 23.94
CA MET A 1 11.96 -33.10 22.84
C MET A 1 12.87 -32.30 21.94
N ASN A 2 13.16 -32.81 20.75
CA ASN A 2 14.17 -32.27 19.85
C ASN A 2 13.62 -31.04 19.10
N MET A 3 14.18 -29.87 19.37
CA MET A 3 14.07 -28.70 18.50
C MET A 3 14.87 -28.95 17.22
N LYS A 4 14.20 -28.88 16.07
CA LYS A 4 14.89 -28.79 14.77
C LYS A 4 15.36 -27.35 14.55
N PRO A 5 16.63 -27.09 14.24
CA PRO A 5 17.07 -25.78 13.77
C PRO A 5 16.67 -25.60 12.30
N TYR A 6 16.07 -24.46 11.96
CA TYR A 6 15.87 -24.05 10.57
C TYR A 6 17.21 -23.57 10.01
N LEU A 7 17.90 -24.44 9.25
CA LEU A 7 19.01 -24.05 8.38
C LEU A 7 18.46 -23.57 7.03
N ILE A 8 18.83 -22.36 6.62
CA ILE A 8 18.71 -21.87 5.25
C ILE A 8 19.91 -22.43 4.45
N PRO A 9 19.74 -23.09 3.29
CA PRO A 9 20.86 -23.68 2.57
C PRO A 9 21.64 -22.61 1.79
N PHE A 10 22.96 -22.72 1.88
CA PHE A 10 23.96 -21.99 1.11
C PHE A 10 24.07 -22.59 -0.30
N PHE A 11 24.05 -21.76 -1.35
CA PHE A 11 24.14 -22.19 -2.76
C PHE A 11 25.55 -22.65 -3.14
N ALA A 12 25.65 -23.82 -3.78
CA ALA A 12 26.85 -24.26 -4.51
C ALA A 12 26.63 -24.02 -6.02
N THR A 13 27.60 -23.36 -6.65
CA THR A 13 27.68 -23.04 -8.07
C THR A 13 27.71 -24.27 -8.98
N VAL A 14 26.83 -24.31 -9.98
CA VAL A 14 26.98 -25.12 -11.21
C VAL A 14 26.73 -24.20 -12.41
N ALA A 15 27.62 -24.30 -13.39
CA ALA A 15 27.73 -23.42 -14.54
C ALA A 15 26.60 -23.58 -15.57
N LEU A 16 26.42 -22.50 -16.34
CA LEU A 16 25.33 -22.19 -17.26
C LEU A 16 25.01 -23.28 -18.31
N THR A 17 23.72 -23.55 -18.45
CA THR A 17 23.03 -23.46 -19.74
C THR A 17 21.81 -22.56 -19.55
N ALA A 18 21.85 -21.36 -20.12
CA ALA A 18 20.73 -20.43 -20.11
C ALA A 18 19.62 -20.97 -21.02
N THR A 19 18.66 -21.69 -20.44
CA THR A 19 17.32 -21.73 -21.02
C THR A 19 16.70 -20.38 -20.71
N ALA A 20 16.44 -19.57 -21.74
CA ALA A 20 15.64 -18.37 -21.60
C ALA A 20 14.29 -18.77 -21.01
N GLN A 21 14.13 -18.56 -19.71
CA GLN A 21 12.84 -18.63 -19.06
C GLN A 21 11.98 -17.59 -19.75
N GLN A 22 10.93 -18.02 -20.44
CA GLN A 22 9.92 -17.14 -21.02
C GLN A 22 9.36 -16.32 -19.86
N LYS A 23 9.89 -15.11 -19.66
CA LYS A 23 9.30 -14.14 -18.73
C LYS A 23 7.93 -13.87 -19.32
N ASN A 24 6.87 -14.39 -18.71
CA ASN A 24 5.53 -14.00 -19.10
C ASN A 24 5.49 -12.47 -19.03
N GLU A 25 5.28 -11.82 -20.18
CA GLU A 25 5.24 -10.38 -20.25
C GLU A 25 3.99 -9.92 -19.52
N ILE A 26 4.17 -9.02 -18.55
CA ILE A 26 3.04 -8.46 -17.81
C ILE A 26 2.62 -7.14 -18.42
N THR A 27 1.33 -7.02 -18.71
CA THR A 27 0.72 -5.73 -19.01
C THR A 27 0.05 -5.19 -17.75
N SER A 28 0.41 -3.97 -17.36
CA SER A 28 -0.31 -3.22 -16.33
C SER A 28 -1.32 -2.29 -16.97
N VAL A 29 -2.51 -2.22 -16.41
CA VAL A 29 -3.57 -1.31 -16.86
C VAL A 29 -3.87 -0.37 -15.69
N LEU A 30 -3.53 0.91 -15.84
CA LEU A 30 -3.92 1.96 -14.89
C LEU A 30 -5.35 2.39 -15.18
N GLU A 31 -6.20 2.35 -14.17
CA GLU A 31 -7.63 2.49 -14.33
C GLU A 31 -8.26 3.35 -13.25
N ILE A 32 -9.41 3.93 -13.60
CA ILE A 32 -10.27 4.66 -12.67
C ILE A 32 -11.64 3.99 -12.65
N LEU A 33 -12.17 3.78 -11.46
CA LEU A 33 -13.55 3.32 -11.23
C LEU A 33 -14.33 4.41 -10.50
N ASP A 34 -15.47 4.81 -11.05
CA ASP A 34 -16.49 5.56 -10.33
C ASP A 34 -17.33 4.60 -9.48
N VAL A 35 -17.18 4.69 -8.15
CA VAL A 35 -17.80 3.76 -7.21
C VAL A 35 -19.31 4.00 -7.04
N THR A 36 -19.83 5.11 -7.57
CA THR A 36 -21.25 5.49 -7.45
C THR A 36 -22.12 4.86 -8.53
N ASN A 37 -21.54 4.58 -9.71
CA ASN A 37 -22.26 4.04 -10.87
C ASN A 37 -21.57 2.81 -11.50
N GLY A 38 -20.35 2.47 -11.09
CA GLY A 38 -19.59 1.33 -11.61
C GLY A 38 -18.87 1.58 -12.93
N ASN A 39 -18.85 2.83 -13.43
CA ASN A 39 -18.18 3.17 -14.68
C ASN A 39 -16.67 3.05 -14.52
N ARG A 40 -16.05 2.30 -15.42
CA ARG A 40 -14.61 2.05 -15.46
C ARG A 40 -13.98 2.73 -16.66
N THR A 41 -12.82 3.34 -16.48
CA THR A 41 -12.06 4.00 -17.53
C THR A 41 -10.60 3.56 -17.46
N VAL A 42 -10.05 3.13 -18.59
CA VAL A 42 -8.61 2.89 -18.74
C VAL A 42 -7.92 4.24 -18.92
N VAL A 43 -6.97 4.54 -18.05
CA VAL A 43 -6.13 5.74 -18.15
C VAL A 43 -4.98 5.47 -19.12
N LYS A 44 -4.20 4.41 -18.88
CA LYS A 44 -3.08 4.01 -19.75
C LYS A 44 -2.71 2.54 -19.53
N GLU A 45 -2.25 1.88 -20.58
CA GLU A 45 -1.65 0.53 -20.51
C GLU A 45 -0.13 0.63 -20.60
N PHE A 46 0.55 -0.26 -19.87
CA PHE A 46 2.02 -0.30 -19.78
C PHE A 46 2.50 -1.72 -20.07
N PRO A 47 3.48 -1.91 -20.97
CA PRO A 47 4.08 -3.23 -21.26
C PRO A 47 5.09 -3.66 -20.17
N TYR A 48 4.96 -3.11 -18.97
CA TYR A 48 5.79 -3.35 -17.81
C TYR A 48 4.96 -3.16 -16.54
N ARG A 49 5.53 -3.50 -15.40
CA ARG A 49 4.85 -3.42 -14.11
C ARG A 49 4.81 -1.98 -13.58
N ILE A 50 3.60 -1.49 -13.31
CA ILE A 50 3.37 -0.31 -12.49
C ILE A 50 2.49 -0.69 -11.30
N GLU A 51 2.59 0.07 -10.21
CA GLU A 51 2.03 -0.31 -8.93
C GLU A 51 1.52 0.91 -8.13
N ALA A 52 0.56 0.66 -7.26
CA ALA A 52 0.14 1.53 -6.16
C ALA A 52 -0.22 2.98 -6.54
N PRO A 53 -1.26 3.19 -7.37
CA PRO A 53 -1.63 4.54 -7.77
C PRO A 53 -2.32 5.32 -6.63
N ASN A 54 -1.91 6.57 -6.40
CA ASN A 54 -2.60 7.54 -5.54
C ASN A 54 -2.87 8.87 -6.29
N TRP A 55 -3.70 9.73 -5.69
CA TRP A 55 -4.07 11.03 -6.26
C TRP A 55 -3.41 12.18 -5.53
N THR A 56 -3.01 13.20 -6.30
CA THR A 56 -2.77 14.53 -5.76
C THR A 56 -4.04 15.13 -5.17
N PRO A 57 -3.95 15.94 -4.08
CA PRO A 57 -5.13 16.53 -3.44
C PRO A 57 -5.97 17.43 -4.36
N ASP A 58 -5.36 18.05 -5.36
CA ASP A 58 -6.04 18.87 -6.38
C ASP A 58 -6.66 18.04 -7.52
N GLY A 59 -6.40 16.73 -7.55
CA GLY A 59 -6.90 15.78 -8.53
C GLY A 59 -6.25 15.86 -9.91
N GLN A 60 -5.18 16.64 -10.08
CA GLN A 60 -4.56 16.87 -11.40
C GLN A 60 -3.66 15.72 -11.84
N TRP A 61 -3.11 14.97 -10.88
CA TRP A 61 -2.12 13.93 -11.12
C TRP A 61 -2.45 12.64 -10.37
N LEU A 62 -2.23 11.53 -11.06
CA LEU A 62 -1.99 10.22 -10.45
C LEU A 62 -0.50 10.04 -10.25
N LEU A 63 -0.08 9.57 -9.08
CA LEU A 63 1.28 9.09 -8.84
C LEU A 63 1.26 7.57 -8.70
N TYR A 64 2.32 6.91 -9.13
CA TYR A 64 2.49 5.46 -9.01
C TYR A 64 3.99 5.11 -9.01
N ASN A 65 4.34 3.90 -8.56
CA ASN A 65 5.71 3.41 -8.62
C ASN A 65 5.92 2.37 -9.74
N SER A 66 7.15 2.30 -10.24
CA SER A 66 7.61 1.28 -11.18
C SER A 66 9.13 1.14 -11.07
N GLU A 67 9.61 -0.10 -10.98
CA GLU A 67 11.04 -0.44 -10.93
C GLU A 67 11.86 0.41 -9.92
N GLY A 68 11.30 0.65 -8.73
CA GLY A 68 11.97 1.41 -7.68
C GLY A 68 11.84 2.93 -7.76
N LYS A 69 11.13 3.46 -8.77
CA LYS A 69 11.00 4.90 -9.05
C LYS A 69 9.55 5.35 -8.97
N LEU A 70 9.36 6.65 -8.80
CA LEU A 70 8.03 7.28 -8.80
C LEU A 70 7.77 8.07 -10.06
N TYR A 71 6.55 7.96 -10.57
CA TYR A 71 6.07 8.63 -11.75
C TYR A 71 4.76 9.32 -11.47
N ARG A 72 4.42 10.31 -12.30
CA ARG A 72 3.09 10.91 -12.34
C ARG A 72 2.56 11.04 -13.77
N LEU A 73 1.25 11.03 -13.91
CA LEU A 73 0.56 11.33 -15.16
C LEU A 73 -0.82 11.95 -14.90
N SER A 74 -1.35 12.66 -15.89
CA SER A 74 -2.70 13.22 -15.80
C SER A 74 -3.76 12.11 -15.97
N PRO A 75 -4.77 12.02 -15.08
CA PRO A 75 -5.85 11.05 -15.19
C PRO A 75 -6.82 11.32 -16.35
N THR A 76 -6.86 12.55 -16.88
CA THR A 76 -7.80 12.98 -17.93
C THR A 76 -7.14 13.25 -19.28
N SER A 77 -5.82 13.40 -19.32
CA SER A 77 -5.05 13.60 -20.56
C SER A 77 -3.68 12.89 -20.44
N PRO A 78 -3.68 11.55 -20.44
CA PRO A 78 -2.49 10.76 -20.11
C PRO A 78 -1.44 10.83 -21.23
N ALA A 79 -0.45 11.70 -21.04
CA ALA A 79 0.75 11.78 -21.87
C ALA A 79 1.79 10.69 -21.48
N GLU A 80 3.05 10.88 -21.87
CA GLU A 80 4.14 10.07 -21.33
C GLU A 80 4.31 10.33 -19.83
N PRO A 81 4.57 9.28 -19.01
CA PRO A 81 4.77 9.46 -17.58
C PRO A 81 5.93 10.39 -17.24
N GLU A 82 5.70 11.28 -16.29
CA GLU A 82 6.73 12.17 -15.77
C GLU A 82 7.42 11.51 -14.57
N LEU A 83 8.75 11.37 -14.64
CA LEU A 83 9.55 10.89 -13.52
C LEU A 83 9.60 11.95 -12.41
N ILE A 84 9.28 11.55 -11.18
CA ILE A 84 9.51 12.37 -9.99
C ILE A 84 10.95 12.11 -9.52
N ASN A 85 11.76 13.17 -9.43
CA ASN A 85 13.15 13.03 -8.99
C ASN A 85 13.23 12.77 -7.48
N THR A 86 13.39 11.51 -7.10
CA THR A 86 13.58 11.05 -5.71
C THR A 86 15.06 10.97 -5.29
N GLY A 87 15.97 11.66 -6.00
CA GLY A 87 17.39 11.70 -5.66
C GLY A 87 18.01 10.30 -5.59
N PHE A 88 18.64 9.95 -4.46
CA PHE A 88 19.25 8.62 -4.28
C PHE A 88 18.23 7.49 -4.11
N ALA A 89 16.97 7.80 -3.81
CA ALA A 89 15.95 6.79 -3.52
C ALA A 89 15.37 6.22 -4.82
N GLN A 90 16.09 5.26 -5.40
CA GLN A 90 15.76 4.61 -6.68
C GLN A 90 15.33 3.15 -6.51
N ASN A 91 15.08 2.73 -5.28
CA ASN A 91 14.55 1.42 -4.88
C ASN A 91 13.31 1.57 -3.97
N CYS A 92 12.39 2.44 -4.37
CA CYS A 92 11.12 2.65 -3.69
C CYS A 92 10.18 1.46 -3.91
N ASN A 93 9.53 1.00 -2.85
CA ASN A 93 8.48 -0.01 -2.96
C ASN A 93 7.13 0.66 -3.28
N ASN A 94 6.02 -0.07 -3.05
CA ASN A 94 4.67 0.38 -3.33
C ASN A 94 4.10 1.38 -2.31
N ASP A 95 4.84 1.68 -1.25
CA ASP A 95 4.34 2.32 -0.04
C ASP A 95 4.80 3.78 -0.03
N HIS A 96 4.01 4.63 -0.69
CA HIS A 96 4.27 6.06 -0.85
C HIS A 96 2.98 6.89 -0.67
N VAL A 97 3.05 7.95 0.13
CA VAL A 97 1.89 8.80 0.44
C VAL A 97 2.20 10.28 0.30
N LEU A 98 1.17 11.06 -0.04
CA LEU A 98 1.26 12.50 -0.16
C LEU A 98 0.85 13.17 1.16
N SER A 99 1.46 14.32 1.47
CA SER A 99 0.93 15.20 2.51
C SER A 99 -0.41 15.78 2.08
N THR A 100 -1.28 16.11 3.04
CA THR A 100 -2.63 16.63 2.76
C THR A 100 -2.63 17.97 2.01
N ASP A 101 -1.60 18.79 2.22
CA ASP A 101 -1.40 20.03 1.47
C ASP A 101 -0.83 19.83 0.05
N GLY A 102 -0.47 18.59 -0.30
CA GLY A 102 0.06 18.22 -1.61
C GLY A 102 1.48 18.71 -1.89
N GLN A 103 2.21 19.23 -0.90
CA GLN A 103 3.54 19.80 -1.11
C GLN A 103 4.67 18.77 -0.95
N GLN A 104 4.43 17.72 -0.16
CA GLN A 104 5.41 16.71 0.19
C GLN A 104 4.94 15.33 -0.24
N ILE A 105 5.91 14.45 -0.45
CA ILE A 105 5.71 13.01 -0.59
C ILE A 105 6.58 12.30 0.43
N ALA A 106 6.02 11.26 1.04
CA ALA A 106 6.74 10.30 1.85
C ALA A 106 6.83 8.99 1.06
N ILE A 107 8.00 8.33 1.13
CA ILE A 107 8.33 7.13 0.36
C ILE A 107 8.97 6.09 1.26
N SER A 108 8.68 4.81 1.02
CA SER A 108 9.43 3.71 1.61
C SER A 108 10.45 3.19 0.59
N HIS A 109 11.71 3.14 1.00
CA HIS A 109 12.84 2.85 0.14
C HIS A 109 13.76 1.80 0.76
N GLY A 110 14.06 0.74 0.00
CA GLY A 110 15.01 -0.30 0.41
C GLY A 110 16.45 0.19 0.30
N THR A 111 17.15 0.28 1.43
CA THR A 111 18.53 0.80 1.46
C THR A 111 19.55 -0.17 0.88
N LYS A 112 20.72 0.31 0.45
CA LYS A 112 21.74 -0.57 -0.15
C LYS A 112 22.57 -1.31 0.90
N GLU A 113 22.62 -0.77 2.10
CA GLU A 113 23.45 -1.23 3.22
C GLU A 113 22.92 -2.53 3.80
N ASP A 114 21.59 -2.64 3.98
CA ASP A 114 20.94 -3.80 4.59
C ASP A 114 19.69 -4.31 3.85
N TYR A 115 19.35 -3.70 2.71
CA TYR A 115 18.16 -4.02 1.90
C TYR A 115 16.82 -3.84 2.63
N LYS A 116 16.80 -3.27 3.83
CA LYS A 116 15.58 -3.02 4.59
C LYS A 116 14.94 -1.71 4.18
N SER A 117 13.60 -1.71 4.21
CA SER A 117 12.80 -0.52 3.93
C SER A 117 12.93 0.52 5.05
N ARG A 118 13.13 1.77 4.66
CA ARG A 118 13.07 2.95 5.54
C ARG A 118 12.21 4.02 4.90
N ILE A 119 11.65 4.90 5.73
CA ILE A 119 10.75 5.96 5.31
C ILE A 119 11.55 7.25 5.15
N TYR A 120 11.30 7.94 4.04
CA TYR A 120 11.89 9.23 3.71
C TYR A 120 10.81 10.23 3.29
N THR A 121 11.06 11.52 3.47
CA THR A 121 10.21 12.60 2.95
C THR A 121 10.99 13.48 1.97
N LEU A 122 10.28 14.07 1.00
CA LEU A 122 10.83 15.03 0.05
C LEU A 122 9.71 15.91 -0.55
N PRO A 123 10.04 17.06 -1.17
CA PRO A 123 9.08 17.84 -1.94
C PRO A 123 8.48 17.04 -3.10
N ILE A 124 7.19 17.23 -3.39
CA ILE A 124 6.51 16.58 -4.52
C ILE A 124 7.13 16.98 -5.88
N THR A 125 7.77 18.15 -5.94
CA THR A 125 8.52 18.63 -7.11
C THR A 125 9.83 17.87 -7.35
N GLY A 126 10.18 16.93 -6.45
CA GLY A 126 11.44 16.20 -6.44
C GLY A 126 12.51 16.91 -5.60
N GLY A 127 13.55 16.15 -5.24
CA GLY A 127 14.64 16.63 -4.41
C GLY A 127 15.43 15.51 -3.74
N THR A 128 16.19 15.86 -2.71
CA THR A 128 16.92 14.89 -1.89
C THR A 128 16.02 14.36 -0.78
N PRO A 129 15.78 13.04 -0.69
CA PRO A 129 14.99 12.45 0.39
C PRO A 129 15.66 12.64 1.75
N ARG A 130 14.88 13.03 2.75
CA ARG A 130 15.27 13.13 4.16
C ARG A 130 14.80 11.87 4.91
N LEU A 131 15.72 11.19 5.59
CA LEU A 131 15.40 10.01 6.40
C LEU A 131 14.50 10.36 7.58
N ILE A 132 13.42 9.58 7.78
CA ILE A 132 12.50 9.71 8.92
C ILE A 132 12.67 8.55 9.91
N THR A 133 12.70 7.30 9.43
CA THR A 133 12.78 6.11 10.29
C THR A 133 14.19 5.51 10.27
N PRO A 134 15.01 5.74 11.31
CA PRO A 134 16.34 5.12 11.38
C PRO A 134 16.26 3.60 11.59
N MET A 135 15.21 3.14 12.28
CA MET A 135 14.91 1.73 12.53
C MET A 135 14.18 1.09 11.34
N ALA A 136 14.49 -0.18 11.07
CA ALA A 136 14.07 -0.87 9.86
C ALA A 136 13.78 -2.36 10.11
N PRO A 137 12.86 -2.99 9.37
CA PRO A 137 12.12 -2.39 8.24
C PRO A 137 10.91 -1.54 8.69
N SER A 138 10.57 -0.54 7.89
CA SER A 138 9.40 0.35 8.08
C SER A 138 8.71 0.60 6.72
N TYR A 139 7.39 0.42 6.66
CA TYR A 139 6.55 0.45 5.46
C TYR A 139 5.40 1.44 5.64
N LEU A 140 5.48 2.57 4.93
CA LEU A 140 4.62 3.75 5.07
C LEU A 140 3.20 3.56 4.51
N HIS A 141 2.17 3.91 5.27
CA HIS A 141 0.79 3.86 4.75
C HIS A 141 -0.05 5.11 5.04
N GLY A 142 0.38 5.99 5.95
CA GLY A 142 -0.41 7.16 6.33
C GLY A 142 0.44 8.39 6.64
N TRP A 143 -0.11 9.56 6.32
CA TRP A 143 0.32 10.86 6.83
C TRP A 143 -0.88 11.48 7.54
N SER A 144 -0.69 11.95 8.78
CA SER A 144 -1.78 12.58 9.53
C SER A 144 -2.33 13.80 8.78
N PRO A 145 -3.65 14.09 8.84
CA PRO A 145 -4.24 15.22 8.12
C PRO A 145 -3.69 16.60 8.51
N ASP A 146 -3.12 16.71 9.73
CA ASP A 146 -2.47 17.92 10.21
C ASP A 146 -0.98 18.00 9.83
N GLY A 147 -0.46 17.00 9.11
CA GLY A 147 0.90 16.92 8.60
C GLY A 147 1.96 16.53 9.63
N LYS A 148 1.60 16.29 10.90
CA LYS A 148 2.57 16.15 11.99
C LYS A 148 3.15 14.75 12.18
N GLU A 149 2.45 13.70 11.75
CA GLU A 149 2.85 12.32 12.01
C GLU A 149 2.72 11.45 10.76
N LEU A 150 3.57 10.43 10.66
CA LEU A 150 3.44 9.34 9.71
C LEU A 150 2.98 8.09 10.44
N ALA A 151 2.12 7.29 9.80
CA ALA A 151 1.72 5.96 10.26
C ALA A 151 2.28 4.90 9.31
N TYR A 152 2.81 3.82 9.88
CA TYR A 152 3.52 2.79 9.14
C TYR A 152 3.46 1.43 9.83
N CYS A 153 3.61 0.38 9.03
CA CYS A 153 3.87 -0.97 9.50
C CYS A 153 5.38 -1.13 9.74
N ALA A 154 5.77 -1.71 10.86
CA ALA A 154 7.17 -1.93 11.16
C ALA A 154 7.40 -3.27 11.86
N GLU A 155 8.44 -3.98 11.43
CA GLU A 155 8.92 -5.15 12.17
C GLU A 155 9.89 -4.70 13.25
N ARG A 156 9.56 -5.05 14.49
CA ARG A 156 10.46 -4.90 15.63
C ARG A 156 10.40 -6.17 16.46
N ASN A 157 11.57 -6.78 16.70
CA ASN A 157 11.72 -7.97 17.56
C ASN A 157 10.86 -9.17 17.12
N GLY A 158 10.67 -9.35 15.82
CA GLY A 158 9.99 -10.51 15.22
C GLY A 158 8.47 -10.36 15.05
N ASN A 159 7.88 -9.20 15.33
CA ASN A 159 6.45 -8.93 15.14
C ASN A 159 6.25 -7.68 14.28
N TYR A 160 5.20 -7.67 13.47
CA TYR A 160 4.81 -6.52 12.65
C TYR A 160 3.62 -5.81 13.29
N ASP A 161 3.83 -4.56 13.67
CA ASP A 161 2.84 -3.73 14.34
C ASP A 161 2.65 -2.39 13.61
N VAL A 162 1.57 -1.70 13.94
CA VAL A 162 1.37 -0.31 13.54
C VAL A 162 2.16 0.61 14.48
N TYR A 163 2.94 1.50 13.87
CA TYR A 163 3.68 2.56 14.54
C TYR A 163 3.31 3.94 13.98
N THR A 164 3.53 4.96 14.79
CA THR A 164 3.57 6.35 14.34
C THR A 164 4.91 6.99 14.69
N ILE A 165 5.28 8.03 13.95
CA ILE A 165 6.48 8.84 14.20
C ILE A 165 6.20 10.28 13.78
N PRO A 166 6.78 11.31 14.44
CA PRO A 166 6.71 12.66 13.92
C PRO A 166 7.21 12.73 12.47
N ALA A 167 6.53 13.50 11.62
CA ALA A 167 6.90 13.68 10.21
C ALA A 167 8.28 14.35 10.05
N GLU A 168 8.75 15.03 11.10
CA GLU A 168 10.11 15.56 11.19
C GLU A 168 11.16 14.52 11.65
N GLY A 169 10.75 13.29 11.95
CA GLY A 169 11.58 12.27 12.58
C GLY A 169 11.61 12.42 14.10
N GLY A 170 12.12 11.41 14.80
CA GLY A 170 12.17 11.39 16.26
C GLY A 170 11.93 9.99 16.81
N GLU A 171 11.27 9.93 17.97
CA GLU A 171 10.90 8.66 18.61
C GLU A 171 9.63 8.08 17.97
N GLU A 172 9.65 6.78 17.71
CA GLU A 172 8.47 6.04 17.23
C GLU A 172 7.57 5.61 18.38
N THR A 173 6.25 5.65 18.16
CA THR A 173 5.23 5.17 19.09
C THR A 173 4.61 3.90 18.52
N ARG A 174 4.66 2.80 19.29
CA ARG A 174 3.99 1.54 18.93
C ARG A 174 2.51 1.61 19.31
N LEU A 175 1.61 1.43 18.35
CA LEU A 175 0.16 1.52 18.56
C LEU A 175 -0.53 0.15 18.71
N THR A 176 0.05 -0.91 18.16
CA THR A 176 -0.50 -2.27 18.29
C THR A 176 0.52 -3.24 18.88
N THR A 177 0.02 -4.32 19.46
CA THR A 177 0.84 -5.38 20.11
C THR A 177 0.29 -6.78 19.86
N ALA A 178 -0.66 -6.92 18.93
CA ALA A 178 -1.24 -8.22 18.63
C ALA A 178 -0.20 -9.11 17.95
N GLU A 179 -0.22 -10.39 18.27
CA GLU A 179 0.67 -11.36 17.63
C GLU A 179 0.32 -11.50 16.14
N GLY A 180 1.36 -11.50 15.30
CA GLY A 180 1.25 -11.70 13.86
C GLY A 180 1.58 -10.44 13.08
N LEU A 181 0.66 -10.04 12.21
CA LEU A 181 0.83 -8.95 11.25
C LEU A 181 -0.32 -7.97 11.37
N ASP A 182 0.01 -6.76 11.82
CA ASP A 182 -0.80 -5.56 11.62
C ASP A 182 -0.14 -4.67 10.56
N ASP A 183 -0.88 -4.32 9.51
CA ASP A 183 -0.34 -3.65 8.33
C ASP A 183 -1.33 -2.64 7.72
N GLY A 184 -0.88 -1.88 6.72
CA GLY A 184 -1.71 -0.93 5.98
C GLY A 184 -2.29 0.25 6.79
N PRO A 185 -1.60 0.85 7.79
CA PRO A 185 -2.21 1.88 8.62
C PRO A 185 -2.41 3.21 7.90
N GLU A 186 -3.64 3.71 7.86
CA GLU A 186 -4.03 4.97 7.21
C GLU A 186 -4.87 5.84 8.15
N TYR A 187 -4.54 7.13 8.26
CA TYR A 187 -5.35 8.08 9.02
C TYR A 187 -6.69 8.37 8.34
N SER A 188 -7.75 8.51 9.14
CA SER A 188 -9.01 9.09 8.66
C SER A 188 -8.86 10.58 8.34
N PRO A 189 -9.63 11.13 7.38
CA PRO A 189 -9.54 12.56 7.03
C PRO A 189 -9.78 13.52 8.20
N CYS A 190 -10.55 13.09 9.20
CA CYS A 190 -10.79 13.85 10.43
C CYS A 190 -9.67 13.73 11.48
N GLY A 191 -8.63 12.93 11.24
CA GLY A 191 -7.48 12.72 12.12
C GLY A 191 -7.75 11.93 13.41
N GLN A 192 -9.00 11.51 13.65
CA GLN A 192 -9.38 10.85 14.90
C GLN A 192 -9.12 9.34 14.91
N TYR A 193 -8.99 8.72 13.73
CA TYR A 193 -8.87 7.27 13.61
C TYR A 193 -7.71 6.88 12.70
N ILE A 194 -7.23 5.66 12.91
CA ILE A 194 -6.34 4.94 11.99
C ILE A 194 -7.06 3.65 11.57
N TRP A 195 -7.18 3.43 10.26
CA TRP A 195 -7.62 2.18 9.65
C TRP A 195 -6.39 1.32 9.38
N PHE A 196 -6.50 0.01 9.55
CA PHE A 196 -5.40 -0.93 9.28
C PHE A 196 -5.98 -2.33 9.03
N ASN A 197 -5.16 -3.28 8.64
CA ASN A 197 -5.56 -4.68 8.57
C ASN A 197 -4.75 -5.55 9.54
N SER A 198 -5.36 -6.60 10.07
CA SER A 198 -4.74 -7.51 11.04
C SER A 198 -5.14 -8.96 10.83
N VAL A 199 -4.18 -9.88 10.98
CA VAL A 199 -4.40 -11.33 10.99
C VAL A 199 -4.80 -11.89 12.36
N ARG A 200 -4.96 -11.04 13.39
CA ARG A 200 -5.16 -11.47 14.79
C ARG A 200 -6.41 -12.34 15.04
N THR A 201 -7.30 -12.46 14.07
CA THR A 201 -8.49 -13.33 14.11
C THR A 201 -8.44 -14.50 13.10
N GLY A 202 -7.24 -14.83 12.61
CA GLY A 202 -6.95 -15.99 11.77
C GLY A 202 -6.92 -15.69 10.28
N LEU A 203 -7.86 -14.89 9.76
CA LEU A 203 -7.76 -14.30 8.42
C LEU A 203 -7.35 -12.83 8.52
N MET A 204 -6.79 -12.28 7.46
CA MET A 204 -6.58 -10.83 7.40
C MET A 204 -7.93 -10.12 7.36
N GLN A 205 -8.18 -9.21 8.29
CA GLN A 205 -9.42 -8.42 8.37
C GLN A 205 -9.08 -6.93 8.48
N VAL A 206 -10.02 -6.07 8.11
CA VAL A 206 -9.92 -4.62 8.32
C VAL A 206 -10.29 -4.29 9.77
N TRP A 207 -9.53 -3.40 10.38
CA TRP A 207 -9.68 -2.87 11.73
C TRP A 207 -9.61 -1.35 11.70
N ARG A 208 -10.10 -0.73 12.77
CA ARG A 208 -9.98 0.70 13.03
C ARG A 208 -9.70 0.93 14.50
N MET A 209 -8.86 1.92 14.80
CA MET A 209 -8.57 2.37 16.17
C MET A 209 -8.59 3.88 16.24
N LYS A 210 -8.62 4.45 17.45
CA LYS A 210 -8.31 5.86 17.66
C LYS A 210 -6.87 6.15 17.26
N ALA A 211 -6.57 7.39 16.87
CA ALA A 211 -5.22 7.79 16.45
C ALA A 211 -4.14 7.56 17.53
N ASP A 212 -4.53 7.50 18.81
CA ASP A 212 -3.65 7.17 19.94
C ASP A 212 -3.42 5.66 20.15
N GLY A 213 -3.98 4.80 19.28
CA GLY A 213 -3.88 3.35 19.35
C GLY A 213 -4.97 2.66 20.19
N SER A 214 -5.81 3.42 20.91
CA SER A 214 -6.89 2.87 21.73
C SER A 214 -8.12 2.46 20.90
N GLU A 215 -9.07 1.74 21.51
CA GLU A 215 -10.35 1.36 20.90
C GLU A 215 -10.25 0.61 19.56
N GLN A 216 -9.33 -0.36 19.50
CA GLN A 216 -9.17 -1.21 18.31
C GLN A 216 -10.41 -2.08 18.08
N THR A 217 -11.07 -1.87 16.95
CA THR A 217 -12.35 -2.46 16.57
C THR A 217 -12.24 -3.16 15.21
N GLN A 218 -12.67 -4.42 15.14
CA GLN A 218 -12.74 -5.16 13.87
C GLN A 218 -13.89 -4.63 13.01
N MET A 219 -13.63 -4.41 11.72
CA MET A 219 -14.58 -3.77 10.80
C MET A 219 -15.10 -4.71 9.72
N THR A 220 -14.37 -5.78 9.39
CA THR A 220 -14.82 -6.84 8.47
C THR A 220 -14.84 -8.20 9.17
N PHE A 221 -15.76 -9.08 8.75
CA PHE A 221 -15.99 -10.38 9.39
C PHE A 221 -16.13 -11.51 8.35
N ASP A 222 -15.48 -11.38 7.18
CA ASP A 222 -15.61 -12.36 6.10
C ASP A 222 -14.70 -13.57 6.36
N GLU A 223 -15.30 -14.74 6.61
CA GLU A 223 -14.58 -15.99 6.90
C GLU A 223 -14.05 -16.71 5.65
N THR A 224 -14.31 -16.15 4.46
CA THR A 224 -13.95 -16.72 3.16
C THR A 224 -12.88 -15.92 2.43
N ARG A 225 -12.44 -14.78 2.99
CA ARG A 225 -11.51 -13.85 2.32
C ARG A 225 -10.55 -13.17 3.29
N ASN A 226 -9.35 -12.84 2.79
CA ASN A 226 -8.37 -11.98 3.44
C ASN A 226 -8.55 -10.54 2.93
N SER A 227 -8.83 -9.57 3.82
CA SER A 227 -9.11 -8.18 3.50
C SER A 227 -7.91 -7.28 3.79
N TRP A 228 -7.37 -6.65 2.75
CA TRP A 228 -6.11 -5.90 2.75
C TRP A 228 -6.30 -4.46 2.28
N PHE A 229 -5.42 -3.57 2.72
CA PHE A 229 -5.31 -2.18 2.26
C PHE A 229 -6.62 -1.38 2.37
N PRO A 230 -7.12 -1.13 3.59
CA PRO A 230 -8.30 -0.30 3.81
C PRO A 230 -8.00 1.18 3.56
N HIS A 231 -8.62 1.75 2.53
CA HIS A 231 -8.50 3.16 2.17
C HIS A 231 -9.81 3.90 2.38
N ILE A 232 -9.80 4.87 3.28
CA ILE A 232 -10.97 5.68 3.63
C ILE A 232 -11.12 6.83 2.62
N SER A 233 -12.36 7.09 2.19
CA SER A 233 -12.67 8.17 1.25
C SER A 233 -12.37 9.54 1.87
N PRO A 234 -11.99 10.56 1.08
CA PRO A 234 -11.70 11.91 1.59
C PRO A 234 -12.85 12.55 2.39
N ASP A 235 -14.10 12.20 2.09
CA ASP A 235 -15.27 12.65 2.87
C ASP A 235 -15.53 11.83 4.15
N GLY A 236 -14.72 10.80 4.40
CA GLY A 236 -14.75 9.96 5.60
C GLY A 236 -15.91 8.96 5.67
N LYS A 237 -16.63 8.71 4.58
CA LYS A 237 -17.86 7.91 4.61
C LYS A 237 -17.73 6.48 4.11
N SER A 238 -16.76 6.19 3.25
CA SER A 238 -16.65 4.88 2.60
C SER A 238 -15.22 4.35 2.67
N VAL A 239 -15.06 3.05 2.86
CA VAL A 239 -13.76 2.38 2.87
C VAL A 239 -13.71 1.39 1.72
N VAL A 240 -12.75 1.56 0.81
CA VAL A 240 -12.40 0.57 -0.20
C VAL A 240 -11.27 -0.30 0.30
N PHE A 241 -11.27 -1.58 -0.05
CA PHE A 241 -10.20 -2.50 0.28
C PHE A 241 -10.15 -3.64 -0.74
N ILE A 242 -9.01 -4.31 -0.85
CA ILE A 242 -8.83 -5.47 -1.72
C ILE A 242 -9.03 -6.75 -0.92
N THR A 243 -9.59 -7.77 -1.56
CA THR A 243 -9.78 -9.08 -0.94
C THR A 243 -9.20 -10.20 -1.79
N TYR A 244 -8.54 -11.14 -1.11
CA TYR A 244 -8.08 -12.41 -1.65
C TYR A 244 -8.96 -13.54 -1.13
N TYR A 245 -9.20 -14.57 -1.94
CA TYR A 245 -9.96 -15.72 -1.48
C TYR A 245 -9.13 -16.55 -0.50
N LYS A 246 -9.79 -17.06 0.55
CA LYS A 246 -9.18 -17.99 1.49
C LYS A 246 -8.68 -19.23 0.74
N GLY A 247 -7.43 -19.60 1.00
CA GLY A 247 -6.77 -20.73 0.34
C GLY A 247 -5.95 -20.36 -0.90
N ASP A 248 -6.11 -19.15 -1.45
CA ASP A 248 -5.26 -18.67 -2.56
C ASP A 248 -3.85 -18.25 -2.09
N LEU A 249 -3.72 -17.90 -0.80
CA LEU A 249 -2.50 -17.49 -0.12
C LEU A 249 -2.65 -17.61 1.41
N GLU A 250 -1.55 -17.54 2.14
CA GLU A 250 -1.57 -17.49 3.61
C GLU A 250 -2.15 -16.15 4.09
N PRO A 251 -2.87 -16.08 5.23
CA PRO A 251 -3.55 -14.86 5.66
C PRO A 251 -2.67 -13.60 5.72
N GLY A 252 -1.41 -13.75 6.13
CA GLY A 252 -0.44 -12.66 6.22
C GLY A 252 0.22 -12.28 4.89
N GLU A 253 -0.18 -12.87 3.77
CA GLU A 253 0.36 -12.57 2.44
C GLU A 253 -0.60 -11.71 1.60
N HIS A 254 -0.04 -10.92 0.69
CA HIS A 254 -0.77 -10.12 -0.28
C HIS A 254 -0.05 -10.19 -1.64
N LEU A 255 -0.05 -11.37 -2.27
CA LEU A 255 0.74 -11.64 -3.48
C LEU A 255 0.18 -10.96 -4.74
N ALA A 256 1.05 -10.68 -5.71
CA ALA A 256 0.62 -10.25 -7.04
C ALA A 256 -0.04 -11.38 -7.85
N ASN A 257 -0.70 -11.02 -8.95
CA ASN A 257 -1.17 -11.94 -9.99
C ASN A 257 -2.19 -12.96 -9.46
N LYS A 258 -3.15 -12.48 -8.67
CA LYS A 258 -4.25 -13.26 -8.11
C LYS A 258 -5.59 -12.76 -8.65
N ASN A 259 -6.59 -13.63 -8.62
CA ASN A 259 -7.98 -13.21 -8.79
C ASN A 259 -8.46 -12.60 -7.48
N VAL A 260 -8.74 -11.30 -7.49
CA VAL A 260 -9.06 -10.50 -6.30
C VAL A 260 -10.36 -9.73 -6.53
N GLU A 261 -10.93 -9.23 -5.44
CA GLU A 261 -12.05 -8.29 -5.51
C GLU A 261 -11.72 -6.98 -4.80
N LEU A 262 -12.01 -5.86 -5.45
CA LEU A 262 -12.15 -4.58 -4.75
C LEU A 262 -13.55 -4.52 -4.14
N ARG A 263 -13.62 -4.26 -2.83
CA ARG A 263 -14.87 -4.17 -2.07
C ARG A 263 -15.00 -2.80 -1.41
N LEU A 264 -16.23 -2.39 -1.16
CA LEU A 264 -16.57 -1.12 -0.55
C LEU A 264 -17.52 -1.34 0.62
N MET A 265 -17.27 -0.67 1.75
CA MET A 265 -18.18 -0.66 2.89
C MET A 265 -18.36 0.76 3.46
N PRO A 266 -19.45 1.03 4.20
CA PRO A 266 -19.59 2.24 4.99
C PRO A 266 -18.50 2.33 6.08
N ALA A 267 -17.96 3.53 6.31
CA ALA A 267 -16.91 3.77 7.30
C ALA A 267 -17.36 3.59 8.76
N ASN A 268 -18.67 3.62 9.02
CA ASN A 268 -19.26 3.28 10.31
C ASN A 268 -19.52 1.78 10.50
N GLY A 269 -19.08 0.94 9.56
CA GLY A 269 -19.31 -0.50 9.55
C GLY A 269 -20.57 -0.89 8.77
N GLY A 270 -20.65 -2.16 8.40
CA GLY A 270 -21.73 -2.71 7.58
C GLY A 270 -21.22 -3.76 6.61
N GLU A 271 -22.13 -4.39 5.87
CA GLU A 271 -21.76 -5.43 4.92
C GLU A 271 -21.02 -4.84 3.70
N PRO A 272 -19.79 -5.30 3.39
CA PRO A 272 -19.08 -4.84 2.20
C PRO A 272 -19.69 -5.39 0.92
N LYS A 273 -19.83 -4.55 -0.10
CA LYS A 273 -20.24 -4.97 -1.46
C LYS A 273 -19.03 -5.08 -2.39
N THR A 274 -19.06 -6.03 -3.32
CA THR A 274 -18.06 -6.12 -4.39
C THR A 274 -18.27 -5.00 -5.40
N LEU A 275 -17.22 -4.22 -5.66
CA LEU A 275 -17.19 -3.20 -6.72
C LEU A 275 -16.72 -3.79 -8.04
N LEU A 276 -15.62 -4.56 -8.00
CA LEU A 276 -14.94 -5.07 -9.18
C LEU A 276 -14.21 -6.36 -8.84
N LYS A 277 -14.30 -7.34 -9.75
CA LYS A 277 -13.41 -8.50 -9.77
C LYS A 277 -12.33 -8.26 -10.82
N LEU A 278 -11.09 -8.53 -10.49
CA LEU A 278 -9.96 -8.30 -11.38
C LEU A 278 -8.83 -9.30 -11.14
N PHE A 279 -7.93 -9.38 -12.12
CA PHE A 279 -6.63 -10.00 -11.94
C PHE A 279 -5.65 -8.92 -11.45
N GLY A 280 -5.13 -9.09 -10.24
CA GLY A 280 -4.55 -8.02 -9.44
C GLY A 280 -3.77 -8.55 -8.23
N GLY A 281 -3.78 -7.78 -7.15
CA GLY A 281 -3.18 -8.15 -5.86
C GLY A 281 -2.21 -7.08 -5.39
N GLN A 282 -0.98 -7.49 -5.02
CA GLN A 282 0.13 -6.55 -4.81
C GLN A 282 0.24 -5.60 -6.00
N GLY A 283 0.30 -4.30 -5.70
CA GLY A 283 0.40 -3.21 -6.66
C GLY A 283 -0.94 -2.66 -7.13
N THR A 284 -2.07 -3.30 -6.83
CA THR A 284 -3.40 -2.80 -7.25
C THR A 284 -3.79 -1.52 -6.51
N ILE A 285 -3.72 -1.52 -5.18
CA ILE A 285 -4.10 -0.40 -4.29
C ILE A 285 -3.33 -0.49 -2.95
N ASN A 286 -1.99 -0.45 -2.94
CA ASN A 286 -1.25 -0.48 -1.66
C ASN A 286 -1.39 0.82 -0.85
N VAL A 287 -1.68 1.92 -1.54
CA VAL A 287 -1.77 3.28 -1.02
C VAL A 287 -3.15 3.86 -1.32
N ASN A 288 -3.57 4.88 -0.55
CA ASN A 288 -4.89 5.48 -0.72
C ASN A 288 -5.11 5.92 -2.18
N SER A 289 -6.08 5.27 -2.81
CA SER A 289 -6.33 5.42 -4.24
C SER A 289 -7.55 6.28 -4.57
N TRP A 290 -8.18 6.90 -3.57
CA TRP A 290 -9.34 7.77 -3.76
C TRP A 290 -8.95 9.06 -4.48
N ALA A 291 -9.79 9.44 -5.44
CA ALA A 291 -9.81 10.80 -5.97
C ALA A 291 -10.36 11.76 -4.90
N PRO A 292 -9.97 13.05 -4.93
CA PRO A 292 -10.40 14.05 -3.94
C PRO A 292 -11.92 14.26 -3.88
N ASP A 293 -12.65 13.86 -4.93
CA ASP A 293 -14.11 13.95 -4.99
C ASP A 293 -14.87 12.86 -4.20
N SER A 294 -14.17 11.88 -3.62
CA SER A 294 -14.76 10.73 -2.90
C SER A 294 -15.71 9.86 -3.74
N LYS A 295 -15.64 9.95 -5.07
CA LYS A 295 -16.48 9.18 -5.99
C LYS A 295 -15.68 8.24 -6.87
N ARG A 296 -14.40 8.51 -7.06
CA ARG A 296 -13.54 7.72 -7.94
C ARG A 296 -12.37 7.13 -7.15
N ILE A 297 -11.94 5.95 -7.58
CA ILE A 297 -10.70 5.32 -7.12
C ILE A 297 -9.81 5.03 -8.33
N ALA A 298 -8.51 5.19 -8.19
CA ALA A 298 -7.52 4.65 -9.12
C ALA A 298 -7.13 3.23 -8.68
N PHE A 299 -6.72 2.40 -9.63
CA PHE A 299 -6.17 1.08 -9.33
C PHE A 299 -5.39 0.54 -10.52
N VAL A 300 -4.58 -0.49 -10.29
CA VAL A 300 -3.90 -1.23 -11.37
C VAL A 300 -4.46 -2.65 -11.45
N SER A 301 -4.88 -3.05 -12.65
CA SER A 301 -5.10 -4.46 -12.99
C SER A 301 -3.97 -4.99 -13.87
N TYR A 302 -3.78 -6.30 -13.86
CA TYR A 302 -2.71 -6.96 -14.59
C TYR A 302 -3.26 -7.93 -15.64
N ARG A 303 -2.48 -8.15 -16.70
CA ARG A 303 -2.68 -9.22 -17.66
C ARG A 303 -1.35 -9.96 -17.82
N ILE A 304 -1.40 -11.28 -17.83
CA ILE A 304 -0.24 -12.13 -18.12
C ILE A 304 -0.39 -12.57 -19.58
N ASN A 305 0.58 -12.19 -20.41
CA ASN A 305 0.62 -12.54 -21.82
C ASN A 305 1.39 -13.85 -22.04
#